data_AF-A0A441Z641-F1
#
_entry.id   AF-A0A441Z641-F1
#
_cell.length_a   1.000
_cell.length_b   1.000
_cell.length_c   1.000
_cell.angle_alpha   90.00
_cell.angle_beta   90.00
_cell.angle_gamma   90.00
#
_symmetry.space_group_name_H-M   'P 1'
#
loop_
_entity.id
_entity.type
_entity.pdbx_description
1 polymer ?
#
loop_
_entity_poly.entity_id
_entity_poly.type
_entity_poly.pdbx_seq_one_letter_code
_entity_poly.pdbx_strand_id
1 'polypeptide(L)'
;FMERYAPSAKDLASRDVVSRCMTMEIREGRGVGPKKDHIFLHLDHLDPAVLHERLPGISESAKIFAGVDLTKEPIPVLPTVHYN
;
A
#
# COMPACT_ATOMS: atom_id res chain seq x y z
N PHE A 1 4.28 5.54 -7.58
CA PHE A 1 5.35 6.56 -7.50
C PHE A 1 6.75 5.95 -7.31
N MET A 2 6.87 4.71 -6.81
CA MET A 2 8.16 4.11 -6.51
C MET A 2 9.12 3.98 -7.71
N GLU A 3 8.61 3.89 -8.93
CA GLU A 3 9.44 3.91 -10.15
C GLU A 3 10.33 5.16 -10.27
N ARG A 4 9.91 6.30 -9.69
CA ARG A 4 10.72 7.54 -9.65
C ARG A 4 11.82 7.48 -8.60
N TYR A 5 11.57 6.84 -7.46
CA TYR A 5 12.51 6.82 -6.32
C TYR A 5 13.46 5.63 -6.34
N ALA A 6 13.02 4.49 -6.86
CA ALA A 6 13.79 3.27 -6.98
C ALA A 6 13.58 2.66 -8.38
N PRO A 7 14.19 3.21 -9.45
CA PRO A 7 13.91 2.78 -10.82
C PRO A 7 14.11 1.28 -11.07
N SER A 8 15.10 0.67 -10.41
CA SER A 8 15.39 -0.76 -10.55
C SER A 8 14.49 -1.65 -9.68
N ALA A 9 14.35 -1.33 -8.39
CA ALA A 9 13.66 -2.19 -7.42
C ALA A 9 12.17 -1.89 -7.27
N LYS A 10 11.73 -0.67 -7.61
CA LYS A 10 10.35 -0.19 -7.49
C LYS A 10 9.80 -0.44 -6.09
N ASP A 11 8.61 -1.02 -5.99
CA ASP A 11 7.95 -1.37 -4.73
C ASP A 11 8.68 -2.49 -3.95
N LEU A 12 9.66 -3.17 -4.57
CA LEU A 12 10.53 -4.18 -3.94
C LEU A 12 11.84 -3.59 -3.38
N ALA A 13 11.97 -2.26 -3.31
CA ALA A 13 13.07 -1.61 -2.61
C ALA A 13 13.06 -1.96 -1.10
N SER A 14 14.14 -1.61 -0.38
CA SER A 14 14.21 -1.87 1.06
C SER A 14 13.07 -1.18 1.82
N ARG A 15 12.64 -1.78 2.94
CA ARG A 15 11.53 -1.25 3.77
C ARG A 15 11.77 0.20 4.22
N ASP A 16 13.01 0.57 4.53
CA ASP A 16 13.39 1.96 4.86
C ASP A 16 13.14 2.90 3.68
N VAL A 17 13.63 2.53 2.49
CA VAL A 17 13.47 3.35 1.28
C VAL A 17 11.99 3.53 0.94
N VAL A 18 11.20 2.45 0.93
CA VAL A 18 9.77 2.52 0.64
C VAL A 18 9.05 3.43 1.64
N SER A 19 9.31 3.26 2.95
CA SER A 19 8.69 4.05 4.02
C SER A 19 9.02 5.54 3.90
N ARG A 20 10.27 5.88 3.58
CA ARG A 20 10.71 7.27 3.35
C ARG A 20 10.05 7.86 2.11
N CYS A 21 9.94 7.10 1.02
CA CYS A 21 9.31 7.55 -0.22
C CYS A 21 7.81 7.82 -0.02
N MET A 22 7.09 6.91 0.65
CA MET A 22 5.70 7.13 1.05
C MET A 22 5.53 8.42 1.86
N THR A 23 6.41 8.63 2.85
CA THR A 23 6.38 9.83 3.70
C THR A 23 6.63 11.11 2.90
N MET A 24 7.56 11.08 1.93
CA MET A 24 7.83 12.22 1.04
C MET A 24 6.62 12.56 0.16
N GLU A 25 5.97 11.55 -0.45
CA GLU A 25 4.75 11.78 -1.25
C GLU A 25 3.66 12.47 -0.43
N ILE A 26 3.42 12.00 0.80
CA ILE A 26 2.43 12.58 1.72
C ILE A 26 2.80 14.03 2.05
N ARG A 27 4.07 14.29 2.44
CA ARG A 27 4.56 15.64 2.80
C ARG A 27 4.53 16.62 1.64
N GLU A 28 4.72 16.14 0.42
CA GLU A 28 4.63 16.95 -0.79
C GLU A 28 3.19 17.12 -1.30
N GLY A 29 2.19 16.77 -0.48
CA GLY A 29 0.77 17.01 -0.76
C GLY A 29 0.14 16.04 -1.76
N ARG A 30 0.82 14.91 -2.06
CA ARG A 30 0.37 13.85 -2.96
C ARG A 30 -0.23 12.65 -2.22
N GLY A 31 -0.43 12.75 -0.90
CA GLY A 31 -1.22 11.77 -0.16
C GLY A 31 -2.69 11.75 -0.62
N VAL A 32 -3.39 10.66 -0.32
CA VAL A 32 -4.77 10.39 -0.77
C VAL A 32 -5.78 10.54 0.37
N GLY A 33 -7.07 10.46 0.03
CA GLY A 33 -8.18 10.68 0.95
C GLY A 33 -8.41 12.17 1.32
N PRO A 34 -9.46 12.47 2.12
CA PRO A 34 -9.85 13.85 2.43
C PRO A 34 -8.76 14.67 3.15
N LYS A 35 -7.88 13.99 3.89
CA LYS A 35 -6.79 14.60 4.66
C LYS A 35 -5.44 14.55 3.96
N LYS A 36 -5.33 13.86 2.81
CA LYS A 36 -4.06 13.65 2.09
C LYS A 36 -2.94 13.06 2.95
N ASP A 37 -3.26 12.15 3.88
CA ASP A 37 -2.38 11.70 4.96
C ASP A 37 -1.90 10.24 4.83
N HIS A 38 -2.26 9.56 3.74
CA HIS A 38 -1.87 8.17 3.47
C HIS A 38 -1.68 7.92 1.97
N ILE A 39 -1.40 6.67 1.60
CA ILE A 39 -1.17 6.21 0.23
C ILE A 39 -2.05 4.98 -0.05
N PHE A 40 -2.27 4.65 -1.32
CA PHE A 40 -2.97 3.42 -1.73
C PHE A 40 -2.01 2.27 -2.03
N LEU A 41 -2.36 1.07 -1.54
CA LEU A 41 -1.79 -0.20 -1.96
C LEU A 41 -2.76 -0.89 -2.93
N HIS A 42 -2.34 -1.03 -4.19
CA HIS A 42 -3.12 -1.66 -5.25
C HIS A 42 -2.80 -3.15 -5.35
N LEU A 43 -3.83 -3.99 -5.27
CA LEU A 43 -3.75 -5.45 -5.46
C LEU A 43 -4.77 -5.95 -6.47
N ASP A 44 -5.58 -5.06 -7.04
CA ASP A 44 -6.69 -5.33 -7.99
C ASP A 44 -6.22 -5.90 -9.33
N HIS A 45 -4.93 -5.80 -9.63
CA HIS A 45 -4.29 -6.40 -10.81
C HIS A 45 -3.92 -7.88 -10.61
N LEU A 46 -3.98 -8.40 -9.37
CA LEU A 46 -3.74 -9.80 -9.09
C LEU A 46 -5.02 -10.62 -9.29
N ASP A 47 -4.87 -11.85 -9.76
CA ASP A 47 -6.01 -12.76 -9.90
C ASP A 47 -6.69 -12.98 -8.53
N PRO A 48 -8.03 -12.85 -8.43
CA PRO A 48 -8.77 -13.10 -7.20
C PRO A 48 -8.46 -14.47 -6.56
N ALA A 49 -8.19 -15.51 -7.36
CA ALA A 49 -7.78 -16.81 -6.86
C ALA A 49 -6.43 -16.75 -6.14
N VAL A 50 -5.47 -15.97 -6.66
CA VAL A 50 -4.16 -15.74 -6.02
C VAL A 50 -4.33 -14.98 -4.71
N LEU A 51 -5.20 -13.97 -4.67
CA LEU A 51 -5.49 -13.23 -3.43
C LEU A 51 -6.05 -14.15 -2.34
N HIS A 52 -7.00 -15.02 -2.70
CA HIS A 52 -7.61 -15.96 -1.78
C HIS A 52 -6.63 -17.05 -1.30
N GLU A 53 -5.78 -17.57 -2.19
CA GLU A 53 -4.82 -18.62 -1.85
C GLU A 53 -3.62 -18.09 -1.06
N ARG A 54 -3.05 -16.96 -1.47
CA ARG A 54 -1.75 -16.47 -0.97
C ARG A 54 -1.88 -15.34 0.05
N LEU A 55 -2.93 -14.52 -0.02
CA LEU A 55 -3.12 -13.36 0.84
C LEU A 55 -4.47 -13.38 1.59
N PRO A 56 -4.90 -14.52 2.18
CA PRO A 56 -6.23 -14.61 2.81
C PRO A 56 -6.37 -13.67 4.00
N GLY A 57 -5.35 -13.58 4.87
CA GLY A 57 -5.39 -12.74 6.06
C GLY A 57 -5.46 -11.23 5.77
N ILE A 58 -4.77 -10.77 4.72
CA ILE A 58 -4.84 -9.36 4.29
C ILE A 58 -6.22 -9.07 3.68
N SER A 59 -6.75 -10.00 2.87
CA SER A 59 -8.09 -9.88 2.28
C SER A 59 -9.18 -9.74 3.34
N GLU A 60 -9.12 -10.57 4.37
CA GLU A 60 -10.05 -10.50 5.50
C GLU A 60 -9.87 -9.19 6.29
N SER A 61 -8.63 -8.82 6.62
CA SER A 61 -8.35 -7.61 7.40
C SER A 61 -8.78 -6.33 6.68
N ALA A 62 -8.51 -6.22 5.39
CA ALA A 62 -8.93 -5.08 4.57
C ALA A 62 -10.46 -4.96 4.52
N LYS A 63 -11.16 -6.08 4.36
CA LYS A 63 -12.63 -6.11 4.37
C LYS A 63 -13.21 -5.71 5.72
N ILE A 64 -12.67 -6.25 6.83
CA ILE A 64 -13.18 -6.00 8.18
C ILE A 64 -12.89 -4.57 8.64
N PHE A 65 -11.65 -4.11 8.49
CA PHE A 65 -11.20 -2.88 9.14
C PHE A 65 -11.24 -1.66 8.22
N ALA A 66 -11.15 -1.84 6.90
CA ALA A 66 -11.20 -0.75 5.93
C ALA A 66 -12.45 -0.78 5.05
N GLY A 67 -13.26 -1.85 5.10
CA GLY A 67 -14.42 -2.02 4.21
C GLY A 67 -14.05 -2.20 2.74
N VAL A 68 -12.79 -2.58 2.45
CA VAL A 68 -12.23 -2.62 1.10
C VAL A 68 -12.32 -4.04 0.51
N ASP A 69 -12.86 -4.14 -0.70
CA ASP A 69 -12.74 -5.34 -1.55
C ASP A 69 -11.46 -5.23 -2.41
N LEU A 70 -10.43 -6.02 -2.06
CA LEU A 70 -9.12 -5.98 -2.73
C LEU A 70 -9.16 -6.29 -4.22
N THR A 71 -10.22 -6.92 -4.71
CA THR A 71 -10.40 -7.22 -6.14
C THR A 71 -10.87 -6.01 -6.94
N LYS A 72 -11.23 -4.91 -6.27
CA LYS A 72 -11.87 -3.73 -6.88
C LYS A 72 -11.26 -2.41 -6.44
N GLU A 73 -10.83 -2.34 -5.18
CA GLU A 73 -10.46 -1.09 -4.52
C GLU A 73 -9.11 -1.22 -3.80
N PRO A 74 -8.27 -0.18 -3.78
CA PRO A 74 -6.99 -0.21 -3.08
C PRO A 74 -7.13 -0.06 -1.56
N ILE A 75 -6.15 -0.58 -0.82
CA ILE A 75 -6.09 -0.44 0.64
C ILE A 75 -5.42 0.90 1.01
N PRO A 76 -6.00 1.72 1.91
CA PRO A 76 -5.29 2.85 2.49
C PRO A 76 -4.19 2.39 3.45
N VAL A 77 -2.94 2.80 3.20
CA VAL A 77 -1.76 2.41 3.99
C VAL A 77 -0.87 3.61 4.32
N LEU A 78 -0.17 3.52 5.45
CA LEU A 78 0.87 4.47 5.86
C LEU A 78 2.01 3.76 6.59
N PRO A 79 3.26 4.27 6.52
CA PRO A 79 4.36 3.72 7.30
C PRO A 79 4.05 3.74 8.80
N THR A 80 4.20 2.60 9.47
CA THR A 80 3.90 2.41 10.89
C THR A 80 5.06 1.66 11.54
N VAL A 81 5.40 2.01 12.79
CA VAL A 81 6.44 1.31 13.56
C VAL A 81 6.09 -0.17 13.68
N HIS A 82 7.05 -1.04 13.40
CA HIS A 82 6.82 -2.49 13.37
C HIS A 82 7.67 -3.27 14.37
N TYR A 83 8.92 -2.83 14.61
CA TYR A 83 9.86 -3.44 15.55
C TYR A 83 10.59 -2.34 16.34
N ASN A 84 11.10 -2.70 17.52
CA ASN A 84 12.00 -1.87 18.35
C ASN A 84 13.46 -2.23 18.07
#